data_AF-A0A3S3Q951-F1
#
_entry.id   AF-A0A3S3Q951-F1
#
_cell.length_a   1.000
_cell.length_b   1.000
_cell.length_c   1.000
_cell.angle_alpha   90.00
_cell.angle_beta   90.00
_cell.angle_gamma   90.00
#
_symmetry.space_group_name_H-M   'P 1'
#
loop_
_entity.id
_entity.type
_entity.pdbx_description
1 polymer ?
#
loop_
_entity_poly.entity_id
_entity_poly.type
_entity_poly.pdbx_seq_one_letter_code
_entity_poly.pdbx_strand_id
1 'polypeptide(L)'
;MGRTAKPWFVLNAWKAIHALESNQVATNLSTIVNCDSLLSHSIAEIKQELISAIKDELIDEFDDGLLKINHTIVSSSHDWYCFVCFNPGERMIGCQSCFRLYHKTCFRYSEEEGKCYYCQVHPQEKIRGKLLDISTINDTLEILFHNLVANFQSLMDIASLKDESPVILKLLSKLLHNPHFDFLSLQNKINEQQYKSIADFIVDFKLIYFNVAILNGPGSIVVEKFDEMFKYILSQEKIITSCIQCYYNLYCKVDGEENFDWFLVPCNPPHRLCFAKIEEFCHPVKVIKSNINESFVWLFDENHEFITVNNESLIDSLPKEEIITPELSKALEAYEHLLSMGNESKERDFDNDNGEDFSEKCNQ
;
A
#
# COMPACT_ATOMS: atom_id res chain seq x y z
N MET A 1 -2.89 -1.25 -27.26
CA MET A 1 -3.94 -2.31 -27.25
C MET A 1 -3.91 -2.92 -25.87
N GLY A 2 -5.07 -3.25 -25.31
CA GLY A 2 -5.13 -4.13 -24.14
C GLY A 2 -5.69 -5.49 -24.53
N ARG A 3 -5.68 -6.41 -23.57
CA ARG A 3 -6.29 -7.73 -23.73
C ARG A 3 -7.72 -7.76 -23.26
N THR A 4 -8.49 -8.71 -23.79
CA THR A 4 -9.90 -8.93 -23.44
C THR A 4 -10.10 -10.11 -22.48
N ALA A 5 -9.20 -11.09 -22.49
CA ALA A 5 -9.20 -12.22 -21.59
C ALA A 5 -8.96 -11.81 -20.14
N LYS A 6 -9.62 -12.49 -19.20
CA LYS A 6 -9.36 -12.32 -17.78
C LYS A 6 -8.05 -13.02 -17.40
N PRO A 7 -7.03 -12.31 -16.89
CA PRO A 7 -5.72 -12.89 -16.62
C PRO A 7 -5.74 -14.01 -15.57
N TRP A 8 -6.52 -13.84 -14.50
CA TRP A 8 -6.69 -14.87 -13.47
C TRP A 8 -7.35 -16.14 -14.01
N PHE A 9 -8.31 -16.01 -14.93
CA PHE A 9 -8.87 -17.17 -15.63
C PHE A 9 -7.81 -17.86 -16.48
N VAL A 10 -7.05 -17.09 -17.28
CA VAL A 10 -6.00 -17.63 -18.14
C VAL A 10 -4.96 -18.39 -17.32
N LEU A 11 -4.55 -17.85 -16.18
CA LEU A 11 -3.63 -18.54 -15.26
C LEU A 11 -4.21 -19.89 -14.80
N ASN A 12 -5.48 -19.93 -14.38
CA ASN A 12 -6.15 -21.17 -13.97
C ASN A 12 -6.31 -22.18 -15.11
N ALA A 13 -6.55 -21.69 -16.34
CA ALA A 13 -6.60 -22.51 -17.54
C ALA A 13 -5.21 -23.07 -17.90
N TRP A 14 -4.14 -22.29 -17.79
CA TRP A 14 -2.78 -22.79 -17.98
C TRP A 14 -2.42 -23.87 -16.95
N LYS A 15 -2.79 -23.68 -15.69
CA LYS A 15 -2.62 -24.70 -14.64
C LYS A 15 -3.37 -26.00 -15.00
N ALA A 16 -4.61 -25.89 -15.47
CA ALA A 16 -5.41 -27.04 -15.91
C ALA A 16 -4.78 -27.76 -17.10
N ILE A 17 -4.39 -27.02 -18.15
CA ILE A 17 -3.71 -27.56 -19.34
C ILE A 17 -2.42 -28.28 -18.93
N HIS A 18 -1.58 -27.63 -18.12
CA HIS A 18 -0.31 -28.19 -17.68
C HIS A 18 -0.50 -29.48 -16.85
N ALA A 19 -1.51 -29.53 -15.99
CA ALA A 19 -1.83 -30.71 -15.20
C ALA A 19 -2.35 -31.88 -16.07
N LEU A 20 -3.22 -31.61 -17.04
CA LEU A 20 -3.73 -32.63 -17.97
C LEU A 20 -2.62 -33.19 -18.86
N GLU A 21 -1.76 -32.32 -19.41
CA GLU A 21 -0.62 -32.72 -20.24
C GLU A 21 0.40 -33.56 -19.45
N SER A 22 0.68 -33.19 -18.20
CA SER A 22 1.56 -33.95 -17.31
C SER A 22 1.02 -35.35 -17.01
N ASN A 23 -0.30 -35.51 -17.00
CA ASN A 23 -0.99 -36.79 -16.84
C ASN A 23 -1.29 -37.51 -18.17
N GLN A 24 -0.77 -36.99 -19.30
CA GLN A 24 -0.99 -37.54 -20.64
C GLN A 24 -2.47 -37.64 -21.04
N VAL A 25 -3.31 -36.75 -20.49
CA VAL A 25 -4.73 -36.65 -20.83
C VAL A 25 -4.87 -35.63 -21.96
N ALA A 26 -5.69 -35.96 -22.97
CA ALA A 26 -6.01 -35.02 -24.05
C ALA A 26 -6.71 -33.78 -23.49
N THR A 27 -6.11 -32.61 -23.71
CA THR A 27 -6.63 -31.34 -23.20
C THR A 27 -7.61 -30.75 -24.20
N ASN A 28 -8.90 -30.86 -23.92
CA ASN A 28 -9.97 -30.26 -24.72
C ASN A 28 -11.05 -29.73 -23.78
N LEU A 29 -12.10 -29.13 -24.33
CA LEU A 29 -13.16 -28.56 -23.51
C LEU A 29 -13.82 -29.56 -22.56
N SER A 30 -13.98 -30.83 -22.94
CA SER A 30 -14.67 -31.82 -22.08
C SER A 30 -13.81 -32.27 -20.91
N THR A 31 -12.48 -32.21 -21.03
CA THR A 31 -11.55 -32.55 -19.94
C THR A 31 -11.23 -31.35 -19.06
N ILE A 32 -11.00 -30.17 -19.64
CA ILE A 32 -10.57 -28.97 -18.91
C ILE A 32 -11.62 -28.44 -17.92
N VAL A 33 -12.92 -28.60 -18.25
CA VAL A 33 -14.02 -28.16 -17.37
C VAL A 33 -14.12 -28.93 -16.06
N ASN A 34 -13.45 -30.08 -15.96
CA ASN A 34 -13.44 -30.91 -14.76
C ASN A 34 -12.20 -30.67 -13.87
N CYS A 35 -11.32 -29.74 -14.23
CA CYS A 35 -10.14 -29.42 -13.44
C CYS A 35 -10.50 -28.54 -12.24
N ASP A 36 -9.94 -28.86 -11.07
CA ASP A 36 -10.19 -28.16 -9.80
C ASP A 36 -10.03 -26.63 -9.90
N SER A 37 -9.04 -26.16 -10.69
CA SER A 37 -8.79 -24.73 -10.91
C SER A 37 -9.90 -23.98 -11.64
N LEU A 38 -10.86 -24.68 -12.25
CA LEU A 38 -11.96 -24.12 -13.03
C LEU A 38 -13.35 -24.52 -12.52
N LEU A 39 -13.46 -25.34 -11.46
CA LEU A 39 -14.74 -25.85 -10.95
C LEU A 39 -15.69 -24.76 -10.44
N SER A 40 -15.17 -23.58 -10.11
CA SER A 40 -15.98 -22.42 -9.71
C SER A 40 -16.74 -21.77 -10.86
N HIS A 41 -16.46 -22.15 -12.11
CA HIS A 41 -17.04 -21.56 -13.31
C HIS A 41 -18.04 -22.49 -13.98
N SER A 42 -19.10 -21.92 -14.53
CA SER A 42 -20.00 -22.66 -15.42
C SER A 42 -19.31 -22.99 -16.74
N ILE A 43 -19.73 -24.08 -17.40
CA ILE A 43 -19.22 -24.46 -18.72
C ILE A 43 -19.40 -23.33 -19.75
N ALA A 44 -20.49 -22.57 -19.65
CA ALA A 44 -20.75 -21.44 -20.54
C ALA A 44 -19.72 -20.31 -20.34
N GLU A 45 -19.37 -20.00 -19.08
CA GLU A 45 -18.33 -19.02 -18.76
C GLU A 45 -16.96 -19.50 -19.24
N ILE A 46 -16.60 -20.77 -18.97
CA ILE A 46 -15.32 -21.34 -19.42
C ILE A 46 -15.17 -21.21 -20.94
N LYS A 47 -16.22 -21.53 -21.71
CA LYS A 47 -16.21 -21.37 -23.17
C LYS A 47 -15.95 -19.92 -23.59
N GLN A 48 -16.64 -18.96 -22.99
CA GLN A 48 -16.49 -17.54 -23.33
C GLN A 48 -15.10 -17.00 -22.99
N GLU A 49 -14.56 -17.39 -21.84
CA GLU A 49 -13.23 -16.97 -21.42
C GLU A 49 -12.13 -17.63 -22.25
N LEU A 50 -12.29 -18.90 -22.66
CA LEU A 50 -11.39 -19.56 -23.61
C LEU A 50 -11.38 -18.85 -24.96
N ILE A 51 -12.54 -18.46 -25.50
CA ILE A 51 -12.61 -17.68 -26.74
C ILE A 51 -11.79 -16.38 -26.62
N SER A 52 -11.89 -15.69 -25.49
CA SER A 52 -11.11 -14.47 -25.24
C SER A 52 -9.62 -14.76 -25.12
N ALA A 53 -9.23 -15.84 -24.43
CA ALA A 53 -7.84 -16.26 -24.28
C ALA A 53 -7.20 -16.67 -25.62
N ILE A 54 -7.97 -17.30 -26.51
CA ILE A 54 -7.54 -17.66 -27.87
C ILE A 54 -7.38 -16.41 -28.73
N LYS A 55 -8.35 -15.48 -28.68
CA LYS A 55 -8.27 -14.19 -29.37
C LYS A 55 -7.03 -13.39 -28.97
N ASP A 56 -6.64 -13.46 -27.71
CA ASP A 56 -5.47 -12.75 -27.17
C ASP A 56 -4.15 -13.55 -27.29
N GLU A 57 -4.14 -14.68 -28.01
CA GLU A 57 -2.97 -15.52 -28.26
C GLU A 57 -2.28 -16.04 -26.96
N LEU A 58 -3.10 -16.34 -25.95
CA LEU A 58 -2.67 -16.92 -24.68
C LEU A 58 -2.85 -18.43 -24.64
N ILE A 59 -3.79 -18.95 -25.42
CA ILE A 59 -4.09 -20.37 -25.58
C ILE A 59 -4.30 -20.62 -27.08
N ASP A 60 -3.75 -21.71 -27.60
CA ASP A 60 -3.98 -22.16 -28.97
C ASP A 60 -5.06 -23.25 -28.99
N GLU A 61 -5.98 -23.16 -29.95
CA GLU A 61 -6.97 -24.20 -30.25
C GLU A 61 -6.67 -24.81 -31.63
N PHE A 62 -6.62 -26.13 -31.71
CA PHE A 62 -6.38 -26.88 -32.95
C PHE A 62 -7.69 -27.40 -33.56
N ASP A 63 -7.66 -27.81 -34.82
CA ASP A 63 -8.84 -28.28 -35.57
C ASP A 63 -9.58 -29.46 -34.91
N ASP A 64 -8.88 -30.24 -34.08
CA ASP A 64 -9.43 -31.37 -33.33
C ASP A 64 -10.00 -30.97 -31.94
N GLY A 65 -10.01 -29.68 -31.63
CA GLY A 65 -10.51 -29.12 -30.36
C GLY A 65 -9.52 -29.27 -29.21
N LEU A 66 -8.26 -29.62 -29.48
CA LEU A 66 -7.20 -29.62 -28.47
C LEU A 66 -6.79 -28.19 -28.11
N LEU A 67 -6.58 -27.97 -26.82
CA LEU A 67 -6.13 -26.70 -26.26
C LEU A 67 -4.69 -26.84 -25.77
N LYS A 68 -3.83 -25.89 -26.14
CA LYS A 68 -2.45 -25.81 -25.63
C LYS A 68 -2.11 -24.42 -25.15
N ILE A 69 -1.17 -24.33 -24.21
CA ILE A 69 -0.60 -23.04 -23.83
C ILE A 69 0.20 -22.49 -25.00
N ASN A 70 -0.10 -21.26 -25.42
CA ASN A 70 0.74 -20.58 -26.40
C ASN A 70 2.02 -20.09 -25.72
N HIS A 71 3.15 -20.72 -26.04
CA HIS A 71 4.46 -20.41 -25.45
C HIS A 71 5.19 -19.21 -26.10
N THR A 72 4.62 -18.60 -27.15
CA THR A 72 5.25 -17.47 -27.83
C THR A 72 5.28 -16.24 -26.91
N ILE A 73 6.48 -15.77 -26.58
CA ILE A 73 6.68 -14.57 -25.78
C ILE A 73 6.79 -13.39 -26.73
N VAL A 74 5.86 -12.45 -26.62
CA VAL A 74 5.86 -11.19 -27.37
C VAL A 74 6.31 -10.09 -26.41
N SER A 75 7.39 -9.40 -26.76
CA SER A 75 7.81 -8.22 -26.01
C SER A 75 6.82 -7.08 -26.25
N SER A 76 6.25 -6.54 -25.17
CA SER A 76 5.42 -5.35 -25.20
C SER A 76 6.10 -4.24 -24.40
N SER A 77 5.99 -3.01 -24.86
CA SER A 77 6.45 -1.84 -24.10
C SER A 77 5.53 -1.47 -22.94
N HIS A 78 4.32 -2.05 -22.90
CA HIS A 78 3.31 -1.81 -21.89
C HIS A 78 2.71 -3.12 -21.38
N ASP A 79 2.12 -3.05 -20.19
CA ASP A 79 1.23 -4.06 -19.65
C ASP A 79 -0.06 -4.19 -20.50
N TRP A 80 -0.88 -5.18 -20.18
CA TRP A 80 -2.08 -5.53 -20.94
C TRP A 80 -3.38 -5.10 -20.25
N TYR A 81 -3.31 -4.84 -18.94
CA TYR A 81 -4.47 -4.64 -18.06
C TYR A 81 -4.45 -3.28 -17.37
N CYS A 82 -5.61 -2.80 -16.92
CA CYS A 82 -5.68 -1.50 -16.26
C CYS A 82 -4.94 -1.50 -14.92
N PHE A 83 -3.98 -0.59 -14.73
CA PHE A 83 -3.21 -0.45 -13.49
C PHE A 83 -4.04 -0.01 -12.27
N VAL A 84 -5.27 0.48 -12.49
CA VAL A 84 -6.16 0.98 -11.44
C VAL A 84 -7.22 -0.05 -11.05
N CYS A 85 -7.98 -0.56 -12.02
CA CYS A 85 -9.10 -1.47 -11.74
C CYS A 85 -8.78 -2.94 -12.04
N PHE A 86 -7.58 -3.26 -12.54
CA PHE A 86 -7.08 -4.61 -12.81
C PHE A 86 -7.84 -5.39 -13.91
N ASN A 87 -8.85 -4.78 -14.51
CA ASN A 87 -9.69 -5.44 -15.51
C ASN A 87 -9.11 -5.35 -16.93
N PRO A 88 -9.44 -6.34 -17.79
CA PRO A 88 -9.13 -6.28 -19.21
C PRO A 88 -9.88 -5.17 -19.95
N GLY A 89 -9.43 -4.87 -21.16
CA GLY A 89 -10.08 -3.93 -22.06
C GLY A 89 -9.40 -3.88 -23.43
N GLU A 90 -10.20 -3.82 -24.50
CA GLU A 90 -9.68 -3.79 -25.87
C GLU A 90 -8.98 -2.45 -26.19
N ARG A 91 -9.60 -1.34 -25.75
CA ARG A 91 -9.10 0.03 -26.01
C ARG A 91 -8.60 0.67 -24.73
N MET A 92 -7.29 0.64 -24.56
CA MET A 92 -6.60 1.11 -23.37
C MET A 92 -5.62 2.23 -23.72
N ILE A 93 -5.38 3.11 -22.75
CA ILE A 93 -4.44 4.22 -22.82
C ILE A 93 -3.13 3.77 -22.15
N GLY A 94 -2.03 3.82 -22.90
CA GLY A 94 -0.69 3.60 -22.36
C GLY A 94 -0.07 4.90 -21.88
N CYS A 95 0.66 4.85 -20.77
CA CYS A 95 1.47 5.97 -20.30
C CYS A 95 2.70 6.16 -21.21
N GLN A 96 3.01 7.39 -21.59
CA GLN A 96 4.15 7.65 -22.49
C GLN A 96 5.53 7.46 -21.82
N SER A 97 5.60 7.35 -20.50
CA SER A 97 6.84 7.28 -19.72
C SER A 97 7.01 6.02 -18.87
N CYS A 98 6.06 5.07 -18.92
CA CYS A 98 6.20 3.78 -18.24
C CYS A 98 5.34 2.71 -18.90
N PHE A 99 5.46 1.47 -18.42
CA PHE A 99 4.73 0.32 -18.97
C PHE A 99 3.23 0.31 -18.63
N ARG A 100 2.72 1.20 -17.77
CA ARG A 100 1.35 1.09 -17.24
C ARG A 100 0.29 1.42 -18.28
N LEU A 101 -0.83 0.70 -18.19
CA LEU A 101 -1.96 0.79 -19.10
C LEU A 101 -3.25 1.08 -18.32
N TYR A 102 -4.23 1.76 -18.93
CA TYR A 102 -5.44 2.21 -18.22
C TYR A 102 -6.68 2.20 -19.11
N HIS A 103 -7.86 1.97 -18.54
CA HIS A 103 -9.11 2.40 -19.18
C HIS A 103 -9.18 3.93 -19.24
N LYS A 104 -9.90 4.46 -20.24
CA LYS A 104 -10.10 5.91 -20.40
C LYS A 104 -10.63 6.60 -19.14
N THR A 105 -11.58 5.96 -18.44
CA THR A 105 -12.17 6.48 -17.20
C THR A 105 -11.26 6.36 -15.98
N CYS A 106 -10.30 5.42 -16.03
CA CYS A 106 -9.33 5.15 -14.96
C CYS A 106 -8.04 5.99 -15.11
N PHE A 107 -7.73 6.47 -16.31
CA PHE A 107 -6.52 7.26 -16.53
C PHE A 107 -6.60 8.57 -15.73
N ARG A 108 -5.54 8.86 -14.99
CA ARG A 108 -5.32 10.12 -14.27
C ARG A 108 -4.01 10.70 -14.79
N TYR A 109 -4.13 11.84 -15.46
CA TYR A 109 -2.97 12.57 -16.00
C TYR A 109 -2.16 13.13 -14.84
N SER A 110 -0.83 13.08 -14.99
CA SER A 110 0.07 13.95 -14.24
C SER A 110 -0.03 15.39 -14.77
N GLU A 111 0.80 16.29 -14.26
CA GLU A 111 0.95 17.65 -14.81
C GLU A 111 1.38 17.66 -16.29
N GLU A 112 2.05 16.61 -16.74
CA GLU A 112 2.42 16.41 -18.14
C GLU A 112 1.40 15.54 -18.88
N GLU A 113 0.91 16.04 -20.03
CA GLU A 113 -0.04 15.31 -20.87
C GLU A 113 0.55 13.97 -21.36
N GLY A 114 -0.26 12.91 -21.33
CA GLY A 114 0.16 11.56 -21.73
C GLY A 114 0.97 10.79 -20.69
N LYS A 115 1.38 11.40 -19.58
CA LYS A 115 2.00 10.72 -18.44
C LYS A 115 0.97 10.44 -17.35
N CYS A 116 1.05 9.25 -16.75
CA CYS A 116 0.16 8.85 -15.66
C CYS A 116 0.61 9.47 -14.33
N TYR A 117 -0.33 9.58 -13.38
CA TYR A 117 -0.06 10.03 -12.00
C TYR A 117 1.18 9.38 -11.36
N TYR A 118 1.38 8.07 -11.53
CA TYR A 118 2.53 7.34 -10.96
C TYR A 118 3.89 7.61 -11.65
N CYS A 119 3.90 8.43 -12.70
CA CYS A 119 5.13 8.95 -13.30
C CYS A 119 5.40 10.40 -12.91
N GLN A 120 4.48 11.03 -12.18
CA GLN A 120 4.70 12.36 -11.65
C GLN A 120 5.87 12.33 -10.68
N VAL A 121 6.69 13.37 -10.73
CA VAL A 121 7.65 13.61 -9.65
C VAL A 121 6.84 14.03 -8.44
N HIS A 122 6.94 13.26 -7.35
CA HIS A 122 6.32 13.61 -6.07
C HIS A 122 7.39 14.31 -5.21
N PRO A 123 7.54 15.65 -5.32
CA PRO A 123 8.52 16.35 -4.51
C PRO A 123 8.19 16.17 -3.04
N GLN A 124 9.21 15.90 -2.24
CA GLN A 124 9.04 15.79 -0.80
C GLN A 124 8.57 17.12 -0.21
N GLU A 125 7.45 17.09 0.51
CA GLU A 125 7.02 18.22 1.32
C GLU A 125 7.93 18.42 2.52
N LYS A 126 8.15 19.67 2.92
CA LYS A 126 8.84 19.95 4.18
C LYS A 126 7.99 19.49 5.36
N ILE A 127 8.54 18.57 6.14
CA ILE A 127 7.94 18.12 7.40
C ILE A 127 8.52 19.02 8.49
N ARG A 128 7.66 19.84 9.10
CA ARG A 128 8.04 20.79 10.15
C ARG A 128 9.19 21.74 9.74
N GLY A 129 9.18 22.17 8.48
CA GLY A 129 10.17 23.09 7.93
C GLY A 129 11.46 22.43 7.41
N LYS A 130 11.66 21.12 7.61
CA LYS A 130 12.84 20.37 7.15
C LYS A 130 12.46 19.36 6.07
N LEU A 131 13.37 19.14 5.12
CA LEU A 131 13.31 18.00 4.19
C LEU A 131 13.92 16.79 4.91
N LEU A 132 13.43 15.58 4.65
CA LEU A 132 14.09 14.38 5.16
C LEU A 132 15.26 14.04 4.26
N ASP A 133 16.41 13.73 4.86
CA ASP A 133 17.53 13.16 4.13
C ASP A 133 17.29 11.68 3.78
N ILE A 134 18.16 11.13 2.94
CA ILE A 134 18.06 9.75 2.45
C ILE A 134 18.15 8.74 3.61
N SER A 135 18.97 9.02 4.64
CA SER A 135 19.09 8.14 5.81
C SER A 135 17.78 8.05 6.56
N THR A 136 17.18 9.19 6.88
CA THR A 136 15.89 9.27 7.58
C THR A 136 14.79 8.58 6.77
N ILE A 137 14.77 8.78 5.44
CA ILE A 137 13.83 8.07 4.56
C ILE A 137 14.04 6.56 4.66
N ASN A 138 15.29 6.11 4.61
CA ASN A 138 15.62 4.69 4.67
C ASN A 138 15.19 4.07 6.01
N ASP A 139 15.56 4.67 7.14
CA ASP A 139 15.19 4.20 8.48
C ASP A 139 13.66 4.14 8.64
N THR A 140 12.95 5.14 8.12
CA THR A 140 11.48 5.15 8.08
C THR A 140 10.91 3.99 7.28
N LEU A 141 11.50 3.69 6.12
CA LEU A 141 11.07 2.59 5.27
C LEU A 141 11.38 1.23 5.89
N GLU A 142 12.48 1.09 6.63
CA GLU A 142 12.81 -0.12 7.38
C GLU A 142 11.75 -0.41 8.46
N ILE A 143 11.38 0.61 9.25
CA ILE A 143 10.31 0.50 10.25
C ILE A 143 8.98 0.13 9.58
N LEU A 144 8.61 0.83 8.50
CA LEU A 144 7.39 0.56 7.77
C LEU A 144 7.37 -0.87 7.23
N PHE A 145 8.45 -1.31 6.60
CA PHE A 145 8.54 -2.65 6.02
C PHE A 145 8.53 -3.74 7.09
N HIS A 146 9.21 -3.54 8.22
CA HIS A 146 9.15 -4.43 9.37
C HIS A 146 7.70 -4.60 9.86
N ASN A 147 6.96 -3.50 10.00
CA ASN A 147 5.55 -3.55 10.41
C ASN A 147 4.65 -4.22 9.38
N LEU A 148 4.94 -4.07 8.09
CA LEU A 148 4.23 -4.80 7.03
C LEU A 148 4.45 -6.30 7.14
N VAL A 149 5.70 -6.73 7.35
CA VAL A 149 6.05 -8.14 7.58
C VAL A 149 5.31 -8.68 8.80
N ALA A 150 5.38 -7.98 9.93
CA ALA A 150 4.77 -8.41 11.18
C ALA A 150 3.23 -8.59 11.08
N ASN A 151 2.54 -7.69 10.36
CA ASN A 151 1.07 -7.70 10.29
C ASN A 151 0.51 -8.48 9.09
N PHE A 152 1.29 -8.67 8.02
CA PHE A 152 0.78 -9.17 6.73
C PHE A 152 1.62 -10.31 6.13
N GLN A 153 2.48 -10.99 6.91
CA GLN A 153 3.34 -12.08 6.45
C GLN A 153 2.62 -13.10 5.54
N SER A 154 1.43 -13.55 5.93
CA SER A 154 0.66 -14.54 5.16
C SER A 154 0.28 -14.07 3.74
N LEU A 155 0.01 -12.77 3.56
CA LEU A 155 -0.27 -12.19 2.25
C LEU A 155 0.99 -12.06 1.41
N MET A 156 2.11 -11.71 2.03
CA MET A 156 3.42 -11.64 1.37
C MET A 156 3.84 -13.01 0.83
N ASP A 157 3.57 -14.08 1.58
CA ASP A 157 3.84 -15.45 1.12
C ASP A 157 2.99 -15.82 -0.09
N ILE A 158 1.70 -15.45 -0.12
CA ILE A 158 0.83 -15.66 -1.29
C ILE A 158 1.38 -14.95 -2.53
N ALA A 159 1.82 -13.69 -2.39
CA ALA A 159 2.37 -12.92 -3.51
C ALA A 159 3.71 -13.44 -4.03
N SER A 160 4.45 -14.22 -3.24
CA SER A 160 5.76 -14.73 -3.62
C SER A 160 5.71 -15.84 -4.67
N LEU A 161 4.54 -16.48 -4.88
CA LEU A 161 4.33 -17.57 -5.84
C LEU A 161 5.35 -18.72 -5.71
N LYS A 162 5.92 -18.92 -4.52
CA LYS A 162 6.99 -19.91 -4.27
C LYS A 162 6.59 -21.35 -4.61
N ASP A 163 5.31 -21.68 -4.45
CA ASP A 163 4.77 -23.02 -4.69
C ASP A 163 4.33 -23.24 -6.15
N GLU A 164 4.53 -22.25 -7.02
CA GLU A 164 4.05 -22.28 -8.40
C GLU A 164 4.99 -23.05 -9.35
N SER A 165 4.43 -23.70 -10.36
CA SER A 165 5.19 -24.49 -11.35
C SER A 165 6.22 -23.61 -12.10
N PRO A 166 7.47 -24.07 -12.29
CA PRO A 166 8.47 -23.34 -13.09
C PRO A 166 8.03 -23.05 -14.53
N VAL A 167 7.14 -23.88 -15.09
CA VAL A 167 6.56 -23.65 -16.42
C VAL A 167 5.62 -22.45 -16.38
N ILE A 168 4.74 -22.41 -15.38
CA ILE A 168 3.78 -21.32 -15.18
C ILE A 168 4.51 -20.01 -14.85
N LEU A 169 5.52 -20.04 -13.99
CA LEU A 169 6.32 -18.86 -13.63
C LEU A 169 6.97 -18.18 -14.85
N LYS A 170 7.48 -18.97 -15.81
CA LYS A 170 8.04 -18.43 -17.06
C LYS A 170 6.99 -17.75 -17.94
N LEU A 171 5.75 -18.22 -17.88
CA LEU A 171 4.62 -17.70 -18.65
C LEU A 171 4.01 -16.43 -18.06
N LEU A 172 4.32 -16.07 -16.81
CA LEU A 172 3.77 -14.85 -16.19
C LEU A 172 4.13 -13.58 -16.98
N SER A 173 5.28 -13.56 -17.66
CA SER A 173 5.67 -12.47 -18.57
C SER A 173 4.69 -12.23 -19.72
N LYS A 174 3.89 -13.25 -20.08
CA LYS A 174 2.79 -13.06 -21.03
C LYS A 174 1.67 -12.25 -20.39
N LEU A 175 1.38 -12.38 -19.10
CA LEU A 175 0.29 -11.65 -18.41
C LEU A 175 0.74 -10.31 -17.82
N LEU A 176 1.97 -10.22 -17.34
CA LEU A 176 2.49 -9.08 -16.57
C LEU A 176 3.77 -8.56 -17.21
N HIS A 177 3.94 -7.23 -17.22
CA HIS A 177 5.19 -6.64 -17.71
C HIS A 177 6.36 -6.85 -16.73
N ASN A 178 6.10 -6.78 -15.41
CA ASN A 178 7.10 -6.96 -14.36
C ASN A 178 6.71 -8.08 -13.37
N PRO A 179 6.67 -9.35 -13.81
CA PRO A 179 6.16 -10.46 -12.99
C PRO A 179 7.06 -10.83 -11.80
N HIS A 180 8.34 -10.44 -11.84
CA HIS A 180 9.33 -10.81 -10.83
C HIS A 180 9.58 -9.73 -9.78
N PHE A 181 8.87 -8.60 -9.85
CA PHE A 181 8.96 -7.57 -8.82
C PHE A 181 8.11 -7.98 -7.62
N ASP A 182 8.76 -8.21 -6.49
CA ASP A 182 8.19 -8.82 -5.30
C ASP A 182 8.67 -8.15 -3.99
N PHE A 183 8.30 -8.72 -2.85
CA PHE A 183 8.66 -8.18 -1.55
C PHE A 183 10.15 -8.24 -1.24
N LEU A 184 10.87 -9.23 -1.79
CA LEU A 184 12.33 -9.28 -1.70
C LEU A 184 12.96 -8.15 -2.51
N SER A 185 12.39 -7.82 -3.67
CA SER A 185 12.79 -6.67 -4.48
C SER A 185 12.62 -5.35 -3.71
N LEU A 186 11.50 -5.18 -3.00
CA LEU A 186 11.30 -4.01 -2.11
C LEU A 186 12.37 -3.95 -1.02
N GLN A 187 12.60 -5.05 -0.30
CA GLN A 187 13.57 -5.12 0.78
C GLN A 187 14.99 -4.80 0.29
N ASN A 188 15.40 -5.35 -0.86
CA ASN A 188 16.70 -5.06 -1.45
C ASN A 188 16.85 -3.57 -1.78
N LYS A 189 15.80 -2.94 -2.33
CA LYS A 189 15.83 -1.50 -2.62
C LYS A 189 15.91 -0.63 -1.36
N ILE A 190 15.34 -1.08 -0.24
CA ILE A 190 15.52 -0.45 1.08
C ILE A 190 16.99 -0.63 1.51
N ASN A 191 17.48 -1.87 1.57
CA ASN A 191 18.87 -2.15 2.00
C ASN A 191 19.94 -1.41 1.17
N GLU A 192 19.67 -1.18 -0.11
CA GLU A 192 20.54 -0.45 -1.04
C GLU A 192 20.26 1.07 -1.10
N GLN A 193 19.36 1.58 -0.24
CA GLN A 193 18.98 3.00 -0.12
C GLN A 193 18.56 3.64 -1.45
N GLN A 194 17.81 2.91 -2.27
CA GLN A 194 17.44 3.35 -3.63
C GLN A 194 16.22 4.29 -3.67
N TYR A 195 15.45 4.37 -2.59
CA TYR A 195 14.26 5.23 -2.52
C TYR A 195 14.63 6.67 -2.17
N LYS A 196 14.06 7.62 -2.91
CA LYS A 196 14.27 9.06 -2.69
C LYS A 196 13.10 9.71 -1.95
N SER A 197 12.03 8.97 -1.76
CA SER A 197 10.82 9.39 -1.06
C SER A 197 10.00 8.17 -0.63
N ILE A 198 9.11 8.38 0.34
CA ILE A 198 8.11 7.35 0.72
C ILE A 198 7.15 7.04 -0.44
N ALA A 199 6.86 8.03 -1.29
CA ALA A 199 6.03 7.87 -2.47
C ALA A 199 6.63 6.86 -3.47
N ASP A 200 7.96 6.87 -3.67
CA ASP A 200 8.63 5.91 -4.54
C ASP A 200 8.41 4.46 -4.08
N PHE A 201 8.51 4.22 -2.77
CA PHE A 201 8.21 2.91 -2.17
C PHE A 201 6.75 2.50 -2.40
N ILE A 202 5.80 3.43 -2.22
CA ILE A 202 4.36 3.18 -2.44
C ILE A 202 4.09 2.81 -3.90
N VAL A 203 4.74 3.48 -4.86
CA VAL A 203 4.59 3.19 -6.28
C VAL A 203 5.07 1.78 -6.62
N ASP A 204 6.17 1.35 -6.02
CA ASP A 204 6.72 0.00 -6.20
C ASP A 204 5.87 -1.06 -5.49
N PHE A 205 5.39 -0.79 -4.27
CA PHE A 205 4.42 -1.66 -3.61
C PHE A 205 3.15 -1.82 -4.45
N LYS A 206 2.66 -0.72 -5.07
CA LYS A 206 1.48 -0.76 -5.94
C LYS A 206 1.67 -1.68 -7.15
N LEU A 207 2.91 -1.88 -7.62
CA LEU A 207 3.21 -2.87 -8.66
C LEU A 207 3.00 -4.31 -8.16
N ILE A 208 3.44 -4.63 -6.94
CA ILE A 208 3.16 -5.95 -6.34
C ILE A 208 1.65 -6.13 -6.19
N TYR A 209 0.95 -5.13 -5.66
CA TYR A 209 -0.50 -5.18 -5.54
C TYR A 209 -1.18 -5.39 -6.90
N PHE A 210 -0.74 -4.68 -7.94
CA PHE A 210 -1.22 -4.87 -9.31
C PHE A 210 -1.00 -6.32 -9.78
N ASN A 211 0.21 -6.86 -9.63
CA ASN A 211 0.53 -8.24 -10.03
C ASN A 211 -0.38 -9.24 -9.32
N VAL A 212 -0.54 -9.13 -8.00
CA VAL A 212 -1.43 -9.99 -7.20
C VAL A 212 -2.87 -9.89 -7.71
N ALA A 213 -3.36 -8.68 -8.00
CA ALA A 213 -4.72 -8.45 -8.47
C ALA A 213 -4.98 -9.02 -9.87
N ILE A 214 -3.99 -8.96 -10.75
CA ILE A 214 -4.07 -9.58 -12.08
C ILE A 214 -4.13 -11.10 -11.99
N LEU A 215 -3.33 -11.72 -11.11
CA LEU A 215 -3.25 -13.18 -11.02
C LEU A 215 -4.39 -13.82 -10.23
N ASN A 216 -4.94 -13.12 -9.23
CA ASN A 216 -6.03 -13.65 -8.38
C ASN A 216 -7.42 -13.14 -8.78
N GLY A 217 -7.48 -12.04 -9.52
CA GLY A 217 -8.70 -11.38 -9.95
C GLY A 217 -9.22 -10.35 -8.95
N PRO A 218 -9.78 -9.22 -9.43
CA PRO A 218 -10.11 -8.05 -8.62
C PRO A 218 -11.19 -8.29 -7.54
N GLY A 219 -12.01 -9.32 -7.68
CA GLY A 219 -13.06 -9.69 -6.72
C GLY A 219 -12.67 -10.82 -5.76
N SER A 220 -11.39 -11.17 -5.67
CA SER A 220 -10.92 -12.22 -4.77
C SER A 220 -10.66 -11.68 -3.35
N ILE A 221 -10.88 -12.52 -2.34
CA ILE A 221 -10.58 -12.20 -0.93
C ILE A 221 -9.09 -11.83 -0.76
N VAL A 222 -8.20 -12.44 -1.55
CA VAL A 222 -6.77 -12.09 -1.55
C VAL A 222 -6.58 -10.63 -1.95
N VAL A 223 -7.25 -10.16 -3.00
CA VAL A 223 -7.17 -8.77 -3.47
C VAL A 223 -7.79 -7.79 -2.49
N GLU A 224 -8.91 -8.16 -1.85
CA GLU A 224 -9.52 -7.36 -0.78
C GLU A 224 -8.53 -7.15 0.38
N LYS A 225 -7.87 -8.21 0.84
CA LYS A 225 -6.84 -8.11 1.90
C LYS A 225 -5.61 -7.32 1.46
N PHE A 226 -5.22 -7.42 0.20
CA PHE A 226 -4.13 -6.58 -0.34
C PHE A 226 -4.54 -5.10 -0.43
N ASP A 227 -5.81 -4.80 -0.68
CA ASP A 227 -6.34 -3.43 -0.62
C ASP A 227 -6.28 -2.88 0.81
N GLU A 228 -6.61 -3.70 1.82
CA GLU A 228 -6.43 -3.35 3.24
C GLU A 228 -4.95 -3.07 3.57
N MET A 229 -4.02 -3.94 3.12
CA MET A 229 -2.59 -3.73 3.29
C MET A 229 -2.11 -2.44 2.61
N PHE A 230 -2.61 -2.14 1.40
CA PHE A 230 -2.27 -0.90 0.69
C PHE A 230 -2.83 0.34 1.41
N LYS A 231 -4.07 0.29 1.90
CA LYS A 231 -4.68 1.35 2.73
C LYS A 231 -3.88 1.59 4.01
N TYR A 232 -3.39 0.53 4.65
CA TYR A 232 -2.50 0.65 5.80
C TYR A 232 -1.22 1.41 5.45
N ILE A 233 -0.56 1.10 4.31
CA ILE A 233 0.63 1.86 3.87
C ILE A 233 0.31 3.34 3.66
N LEU A 234 -0.82 3.65 3.02
CA LEU A 234 -1.25 5.03 2.81
C LEU A 234 -1.56 5.76 4.13
N SER A 235 -2.10 5.06 5.14
CA SER A 235 -2.29 5.67 6.45
C SER A 235 -0.96 5.92 7.16
N GLN A 236 0.02 5.02 7.02
CA GLN A 236 1.36 5.23 7.56
C GLN A 236 2.06 6.43 6.89
N GLU A 237 1.98 6.55 5.57
CA GLU A 237 2.53 7.70 4.84
C GLU A 237 1.93 9.03 5.31
N LYS A 238 0.62 9.06 5.60
CA LYS A 238 -0.03 10.24 6.16
C LYS A 238 0.53 10.62 7.54
N ILE A 239 0.85 9.65 8.40
CA ILE A 239 1.46 9.91 9.71
C ILE A 239 2.89 10.44 9.52
N ILE A 240 3.69 9.76 8.69
CA ILE A 240 5.08 10.13 8.36
C ILE A 240 5.15 11.58 7.84
N THR A 241 4.32 11.91 6.85
CA THR A 241 4.29 13.25 6.23
C THR A 241 3.66 14.33 7.10
N SER A 242 2.95 13.94 8.17
CA SER A 242 2.46 14.85 9.19
C SER A 242 3.54 15.17 10.23
N CYS A 243 4.20 14.15 10.78
CA CYS A 243 5.34 14.32 11.69
C CYS A 243 6.14 13.01 11.81
N ILE A 244 7.37 13.02 11.30
CA ILE A 244 8.25 11.85 11.37
C ILE A 244 8.59 11.44 12.82
N GLN A 245 8.77 12.40 13.73
CA GLN A 245 9.06 12.07 15.13
C GLN A 245 7.90 11.33 15.81
N CYS A 246 6.65 11.71 15.51
CA CYS A 246 5.50 10.97 16.01
C CYS A 246 5.48 9.54 15.47
N TYR A 247 5.85 9.35 14.20
CA TYR A 247 5.95 8.03 13.59
C TYR A 247 7.02 7.16 14.29
N TYR A 248 8.20 7.72 14.55
CA TYR A 248 9.25 7.01 15.28
C TYR A 248 8.86 6.71 16.72
N ASN A 249 8.27 7.66 17.44
CA ASN A 249 7.83 7.39 18.81
C ASN A 249 6.81 6.24 18.84
N LEU A 250 5.86 6.22 17.90
CA LEU A 250 4.83 5.17 17.81
C LEU A 250 5.40 3.76 17.63
N TYR A 251 6.50 3.60 16.89
CA TYR A 251 7.02 2.28 16.50
C TYR A 251 8.36 1.89 17.11
N CYS A 252 9.23 2.85 17.40
CA CYS A 252 10.50 2.61 18.06
C CYS A 252 10.29 2.68 19.58
N LYS A 253 10.43 1.53 20.25
CA LYS A 253 10.49 1.50 21.71
C LYS A 253 11.88 1.94 22.15
N VAL A 254 11.94 2.67 23.26
CA VAL A 254 13.21 2.93 23.93
C VAL A 254 13.54 1.71 24.78
N ASP A 255 14.66 1.05 24.49
CA ASP A 255 15.12 -0.11 25.26
C ASP A 255 15.33 0.24 26.74
N GLY A 256 14.80 -0.62 27.61
CA GLY A 256 14.95 -0.50 29.07
C GLY A 256 13.90 0.36 29.77
N GLU A 257 12.92 0.92 29.06
CA GLU A 257 11.81 1.66 29.66
C GLU A 257 10.53 0.82 29.77
N GLU A 258 10.32 0.19 30.93
CA GLU A 258 9.13 -0.63 31.21
C GLU A 258 7.80 0.15 31.16
N ASN A 259 7.86 1.49 31.30
CA ASN A 259 6.70 2.40 31.28
C ASN A 259 6.76 3.40 30.11
N PHE A 260 7.41 3.04 28.99
CA PHE A 260 7.47 3.91 27.81
C PHE A 260 6.07 4.13 27.23
N ASP A 261 5.54 5.33 27.41
CA ASP A 261 4.36 5.80 26.70
C ASP A 261 4.80 6.66 25.52
N TRP A 262 4.78 6.06 24.33
CA TRP A 262 5.16 6.72 23.08
C TRP A 262 4.40 8.03 22.83
N PHE A 263 3.17 8.13 23.33
CA PHE A 263 2.28 9.26 23.09
C PHE A 263 2.73 10.50 23.85
N LEU A 264 3.25 10.29 25.05
CA LEU A 264 3.71 11.33 25.98
C LEU A 264 5.13 11.81 25.69
N VAL A 265 5.81 11.24 24.68
CA VAL A 265 7.10 11.76 24.22
C VAL A 265 6.90 13.04 23.40
N PRO A 266 7.40 14.21 23.86
CA PRO A 266 7.28 15.45 23.12
C PRO A 266 8.13 15.39 21.85
N CYS A 267 7.63 15.99 20.77
CA CYS A 267 8.43 16.19 19.56
C CYS A 267 9.14 17.55 19.63
N ASN A 268 10.09 17.80 18.73
CA ASN A 268 10.73 19.11 18.58
C ASN A 268 10.38 19.75 17.22
N PRO A 269 9.74 20.95 17.18
CA PRO A 269 9.15 21.62 18.34
C PRO A 269 7.99 20.83 18.97
N PRO A 270 7.52 21.14 20.18
CA PRO A 270 6.34 20.49 20.73
C PRO A 270 5.10 20.74 19.84
N HIS A 271 4.20 19.76 19.77
CA HIS A 271 2.93 19.91 19.06
C HIS A 271 1.98 20.79 19.86
N ARG A 272 1.11 21.54 19.17
CA ARG A 272 0.04 22.28 19.83
C ARG A 272 -0.92 21.29 20.46
N LEU A 273 -1.21 21.51 21.73
CA LEU A 273 -2.23 20.79 22.49
C LEU A 273 -3.47 21.69 22.57
N CYS A 274 -4.63 21.13 22.25
CA CYS A 274 -5.91 21.82 22.36
C CYS A 274 -7.03 20.76 22.46
N PHE A 275 -8.27 21.17 22.23
CA PHE A 275 -9.40 20.26 22.20
C PHE A 275 -10.06 20.25 20.82
N ALA A 276 -10.70 19.13 20.47
CA ALA A 276 -11.51 18.98 19.27
C ALA A 276 -12.94 18.58 19.67
N LYS A 277 -13.93 19.32 19.18
CA LYS A 277 -15.33 18.94 19.29
C LYS A 277 -15.66 17.92 18.20
N ILE A 278 -15.94 16.68 18.59
CA ILE A 278 -16.24 15.56 17.69
C ILE A 278 -17.63 15.06 18.07
N GLU A 279 -18.57 15.16 17.12
CA GLU A 279 -19.99 14.93 17.39
C GLU A 279 -20.48 15.80 18.57
N GLU A 280 -20.88 15.16 19.68
CA GLU A 280 -21.38 15.83 20.88
C GLU A 280 -20.32 16.01 21.98
N PHE A 281 -19.12 15.42 21.81
CA PHE A 281 -18.11 15.34 22.87
C PHE A 281 -16.87 16.18 22.54
N CYS A 282 -16.19 16.64 23.59
CA CYS A 282 -14.94 17.37 23.48
C CYS A 282 -13.74 16.49 23.88
N HIS A 283 -12.80 16.30 22.95
CA HIS A 283 -11.63 15.45 23.16
C HIS A 283 -10.35 16.29 23.26
N PRO A 284 -9.46 16.05 24.23
CA PRO A 284 -8.10 16.60 24.20
C PRO A 284 -7.33 15.98 23.02
N VAL A 285 -6.56 16.81 22.31
CA VAL A 285 -5.87 16.42 21.08
C VAL A 285 -4.47 17.01 20.96
N LYS A 286 -3.60 16.28 20.26
CA LYS A 286 -2.29 16.75 19.78
C LYS A 286 -2.41 17.09 18.29
N VAL A 287 -2.23 18.36 17.93
CA VAL A 287 -2.29 18.83 16.54
C VAL A 287 -0.97 18.56 15.83
N ILE A 288 -1.01 17.70 14.82
CA ILE A 288 0.20 17.17 14.16
C ILE A 288 0.57 17.99 12.93
N LYS A 289 -0.41 18.24 12.07
CA LYS A 289 -0.28 19.08 10.88
C LYS A 289 -1.60 19.79 10.64
N SER A 290 -1.54 21.09 10.39
CA SER A 290 -2.71 21.91 10.05
C SER A 290 -2.59 22.40 8.62
N ASN A 291 -3.65 22.16 7.85
CA ASN A 291 -3.87 22.76 6.54
C ASN A 291 -4.88 23.92 6.69
N ILE A 292 -5.30 24.53 5.58
CA ILE A 292 -6.19 25.70 5.59
C ILE A 292 -7.54 25.39 6.26
N ASN A 293 -8.15 24.25 5.93
CA ASN A 293 -9.50 23.89 6.39
C ASN A 293 -9.53 22.78 7.44
N GLU A 294 -8.50 21.92 7.45
CA GLU A 294 -8.50 20.70 8.24
C GLU A 294 -7.16 20.50 8.94
N SER A 295 -7.20 19.82 10.08
CA SER A 295 -6.03 19.43 10.85
C SER A 295 -6.00 17.93 11.06
N PHE A 296 -4.80 17.36 11.02
CA PHE A 296 -4.53 16.00 11.44
C PHE A 296 -4.16 16.02 12.91
N VAL A 297 -4.89 15.25 13.70
CA VAL A 297 -4.77 15.24 15.17
C VAL A 297 -4.68 13.81 15.68
N TRP A 298 -3.93 13.63 16.76
CA TRP A 298 -4.06 12.44 17.60
C TRP A 298 -4.95 12.74 18.80
N LEU A 299 -5.87 11.84 19.10
CA LEU A 299 -6.70 11.90 20.29
C LEU A 299 -5.93 11.38 21.52
N PHE A 300 -6.24 11.91 22.69
CA PHE A 300 -5.78 11.39 23.99
C PHE A 300 -6.66 10.23 24.49
N ASP A 301 -7.41 9.57 23.61
CA ASP A 301 -8.24 8.43 23.95
C ASP A 301 -7.40 7.15 24.16
N GLU A 302 -8.05 6.04 24.52
CA GLU A 302 -7.34 4.79 24.83
C GLU A 302 -6.57 4.20 23.64
N ASN A 303 -7.06 4.42 22.42
CA ASN A 303 -6.43 3.88 21.21
C ASN A 303 -5.48 4.86 20.55
N HIS A 304 -5.42 6.11 21.03
CA HIS A 304 -4.80 7.23 20.35
C HIS A 304 -5.22 7.27 18.88
N GLU A 305 -6.48 7.56 18.58
CA GLU A 305 -6.92 7.58 17.19
C GLU A 305 -6.28 8.76 16.41
N PHE A 306 -5.74 8.49 15.21
CA PHE A 306 -5.27 9.52 14.29
C PHE A 306 -6.36 9.91 13.30
N ILE A 307 -6.95 11.09 13.48
CA ILE A 307 -8.10 11.52 12.71
C ILE A 307 -7.87 12.86 12.01
N THR A 308 -8.77 13.17 11.08
CA THR A 308 -8.84 14.48 10.42
C THR A 308 -10.05 15.22 10.96
N VAL A 309 -9.85 16.46 11.41
CA VAL A 309 -10.90 17.31 11.94
C VAL A 309 -10.93 18.63 11.18
N ASN A 310 -12.11 19.25 11.08
CA ASN A 310 -12.21 20.61 10.56
C ASN A 310 -11.57 21.58 11.56
N ASN A 311 -10.85 22.60 11.07
CA ASN A 311 -10.21 23.58 11.93
C ASN A 311 -11.21 24.34 12.83
N GLU A 312 -12.47 24.51 12.39
CA GLU A 312 -13.55 25.13 13.17
C GLU A 312 -13.97 24.32 14.39
N SER A 313 -13.67 23.01 14.43
CA SER A 313 -13.97 22.17 15.59
C SER A 313 -12.88 22.20 16.66
N LEU A 314 -11.75 22.88 16.39
CA LEU A 314 -10.66 23.02 17.36
C LEU A 314 -10.93 24.20 18.30
N ILE A 315 -10.82 23.96 19.60
CA ILE A 315 -10.99 24.97 20.64
C ILE A 315 -9.84 24.91 21.65
N ASP A 316 -9.45 26.06 22.19
CA ASP A 316 -8.25 26.19 23.04
C ASP A 316 -8.48 25.69 24.47
N SER A 317 -9.72 25.60 24.93
CA SER A 317 -10.07 25.22 26.29
C SER A 317 -11.31 24.33 26.33
N LEU A 318 -11.31 23.35 27.23
CA LEU A 318 -12.48 22.52 27.50
C LEU A 318 -13.68 23.39 27.92
N PRO A 319 -14.87 23.21 27.30
CA PRO A 319 -16.08 23.91 27.71
C PRO A 319 -16.44 23.62 29.17
N LYS A 320 -16.96 24.63 29.89
CA LYS A 320 -17.28 24.48 31.32
C LYS A 320 -18.45 23.52 31.57
N GLU A 321 -19.32 23.39 30.59
CA GLU A 321 -20.50 22.54 30.61
C GLU A 321 -20.19 21.08 30.22
N GLU A 322 -18.95 20.78 29.81
CA GLU A 322 -18.55 19.44 29.39
C GLU A 322 -18.63 18.45 30.56
N ILE A 323 -19.24 17.29 30.33
CA ILE A 323 -19.35 16.24 31.34
C ILE A 323 -18.03 15.48 31.39
N ILE A 324 -17.34 15.56 32.53
CA ILE A 324 -16.09 14.82 32.76
C ILE A 324 -16.42 13.36 33.04
N THR A 325 -16.29 12.50 32.04
CA THR A 325 -16.35 11.05 32.18
C THR A 325 -15.02 10.51 32.74
N PRO A 326 -14.97 9.27 33.27
CA PRO A 326 -13.71 8.64 33.68
C PRO A 326 -12.67 8.59 32.55
N GLU A 327 -13.11 8.32 31.33
CA GLU A 327 -12.25 8.28 30.13
C GLU A 327 -11.67 9.66 29.83
N LEU A 328 -12.51 10.71 29.86
CA LEU A 328 -12.05 12.09 29.66
C LEU A 328 -11.11 12.53 30.79
N SER A 329 -11.37 12.15 32.04
CA SER A 329 -10.49 12.45 33.18
C SER A 329 -9.08 11.89 32.95
N LYS A 330 -8.97 10.62 32.54
CA LYS A 330 -7.68 9.98 32.24
C LYS A 330 -6.96 10.65 31.07
N ALA A 331 -7.71 11.02 30.03
CA ALA A 331 -7.18 11.74 28.87
C ALA A 331 -6.64 13.13 29.25
N LEU A 332 -7.31 13.82 30.19
CA LEU A 332 -6.88 15.13 30.71
C LEU A 332 -5.60 15.03 31.54
N GLU A 333 -5.41 13.98 32.35
CA GLU A 333 -4.17 13.76 33.10
C GLU A 333 -2.95 13.66 32.17
N ALA A 334 -3.08 12.87 31.09
CA ALA A 334 -2.06 12.74 30.05
C ALA A 334 -1.81 14.08 29.30
N TYR A 335 -2.87 14.83 29.00
CA TYR A 335 -2.81 16.13 28.36
C TYR A 335 -2.08 17.17 29.22
N GLU A 336 -2.40 17.24 30.52
CA GLU A 336 -1.76 18.13 31.47
C GLU A 336 -0.28 17.79 31.69
N HIS A 337 0.07 16.49 31.70
CA HIS A 337 1.45 16.03 31.76
C HIS A 337 2.28 16.52 30.57
N LEU A 338 1.76 16.37 29.34
CA LEU A 338 2.47 16.87 28.15
C LEU A 338 2.56 18.40 28.12
N LEU A 339 1.54 19.12 28.60
CA LEU A 339 1.57 20.58 28.73
C LEU A 339 2.68 21.05 29.67
N SER A 340 2.87 20.38 30.82
CA SER A 340 3.92 20.77 31.78
C SER A 340 5.31 20.56 31.19
N MET A 341 5.55 19.42 30.54
CA MET A 341 6.82 19.14 29.84
C MET A 341 7.13 20.17 28.76
N GLY A 342 6.13 20.56 27.95
CA GLY A 342 6.31 21.54 26.88
C GLY A 342 6.66 22.95 27.38
N ASN A 343 6.25 23.31 28.60
CA ASN A 343 6.65 24.57 29.23
C ASN A 343 8.10 24.52 29.75
N GLU A 344 8.53 23.39 30.31
CA GLU A 344 9.91 23.19 30.77
C GLU A 344 10.94 23.14 29.61
N SER A 345 10.54 22.74 28.41
CA SER A 345 11.40 22.78 27.22
C SER A 345 11.64 24.21 26.74
N LYS A 346 10.59 25.06 26.72
CA LYS A 346 10.68 26.47 26.32
C LYS A 346 11.56 27.31 27.25
N GLU A 347 11.71 26.91 28.51
CA GLU A 347 12.62 27.55 29.47
C GLU A 347 14.09 27.15 29.26
N ARG A 348 14.36 26.05 28.55
CA ARG A 348 15.71 25.51 28.30
C ARG A 348 16.28 25.85 26.91
N ASP A 349 15.45 26.24 25.94
CA ASP A 349 15.84 26.56 24.55
C ASP A 349 16.68 27.86 24.37
N PHE A 350 17.35 28.34 25.41
CA PHE A 350 18.38 29.40 25.27
C PHE A 350 19.78 28.87 24.96
N ASP A 351 20.04 27.55 25.00
CA ASP A 351 21.34 26.98 24.66
C ASP A 351 21.23 25.62 23.93
N ASN A 352 21.70 25.60 22.69
CA ASN A 352 22.08 24.45 21.84
C ASN A 352 21.00 23.74 20.98
N ASP A 353 21.00 24.09 19.69
CA ASP A 353 20.42 23.33 18.57
C ASP A 353 21.49 22.38 18.00
N ASN A 354 21.56 21.16 18.51
CA ASN A 354 22.31 20.07 17.88
C ASN A 354 21.30 19.01 17.43
N GLY A 355 21.26 18.75 16.13
CA GLY A 355 20.37 17.77 15.52
C GLY A 355 20.57 16.38 16.13
N GLU A 356 19.50 15.84 16.72
CA GLU A 356 19.46 14.46 17.16
C GLU A 356 19.46 13.54 15.93
N ASP A 357 20.37 12.56 15.95
CA ASP A 357 20.38 11.44 15.00
C ASP A 357 19.32 10.43 15.45
N PHE A 358 18.22 10.38 14.73
CA PHE A 358 17.06 9.57 15.10
C PHE A 358 17.24 8.07 14.79
N SER A 359 18.31 7.69 14.10
CA SER A 359 18.61 6.32 13.67
C SER A 359 19.05 5.38 14.81
N GLU A 360 19.57 5.93 15.93
CA GLU A 360 20.05 5.11 17.05
C GLU A 360 18.91 4.52 17.90
N LYS A 361 17.68 5.06 17.83
CA LYS A 361 16.55 4.61 18.66
C LYS A 361 15.80 3.38 18.15
N CYS A 362 16.04 2.96 16.90
CA CYS A 362 15.29 1.87 16.27
C CYS A 362 16.15 0.65 15.90
N ASN A 363 17.45 0.65 16.23
CA ASN A 363 18.43 -0.34 15.79
C ASN A 363 18.83 -1.37 16.87
N GLN A 364 17.90 -1.77 17.76
CA GLN A 364 18.07 -2.93 18.65
C GLN A 364 16.79 -3.75 18.78
#